data_AF-A0A256XBJ2-F1
#
_entry.id   AF-A0A256XBJ2-F1
#
_cell.length_a   1.000
_cell.length_b   1.000
_cell.length_c   1.000
_cell.angle_alpha   90.00
_cell.angle_beta   90.00
_cell.angle_gamma   90.00
#
_symmetry.space_group_name_H-M   'P 1'
#
loop_
_entity.id
_entity.type
_entity.pdbx_description
1 polymer ?
#
loop_
_entity_poly.entity_id
_entity_poly.type
_entity_poly.pdbx_seq_one_letter_code
_entity_poly.pdbx_strand_id
1 'polypeptide(L)'
;MLSREEVINFLKDLHPFSQLNLQQINELVSDAVIQSFKRGSRVEIDRNYVLIIYSGEVRIGMDYYDSGDIINPERTYEKSLEVINDCTIIKLPTNLLSRYYDLKEFPTYFTERIEKISLEIPVKFLIKRRPVTVYENVKIRDAAKIMLEHGVSSVIIIDKYGKPVGILTDTDLRKVIANEVDINNPVSSVMSKELIVASADETALNVLLKMIKHRIKHIVIQNYEIEGVLAIRDLVEIISRIPIYTIRDLAKARSKDHDYIIITPDSSKEVKEIADYLKEELHNFTYGRLDSVEHISTLSLKDLNTRLRRGDETSRLLISLLADSRVIYGSVEIYSKVRNFIEDIAVKDNVIYQLLIEDVLKYKPSLDVFDKIVSNEIDIKYQGLLPISLGVQMLALTHKISQTNTIDRLENLEKLGVISSDLRNDLEIAYTYIHYLKIKIEALKSKDEEVDTKLSLDMLSELELKYLKDSLRVIKRFRKFLEQQLSKYLVL
;
A
#
# COMPACT_ATOMS: atom_id res chain seq x y z
N MET A 1 -23.50 -16.83 12.63
CA MET A 1 -23.68 -17.21 11.21
C MET A 1 -24.22 -15.99 10.51
N LEU A 2 -23.69 -15.69 9.31
CA LEU A 2 -24.19 -14.59 8.48
C LEU A 2 -25.63 -14.84 8.05
N SER A 3 -26.46 -13.82 8.17
CA SER A 3 -27.82 -13.85 7.67
C SER A 3 -27.84 -13.75 6.15
N ARG A 4 -28.90 -14.27 5.54
CA ARG A 4 -29.13 -14.18 4.09
C ARG A 4 -29.21 -12.72 3.62
N GLU A 5 -29.79 -11.86 4.46
CA GLU A 5 -29.94 -10.42 4.19
C GLU A 5 -28.59 -9.69 4.15
N GLU A 6 -27.67 -10.01 5.07
CA GLU A 6 -26.30 -9.49 5.05
C GLU A 6 -25.53 -9.91 3.79
N VAL A 7 -25.71 -11.16 3.33
CA VAL A 7 -25.09 -11.63 2.07
C VAL A 7 -25.66 -10.91 0.86
N ILE A 8 -26.98 -10.71 0.80
CA ILE A 8 -27.62 -9.97 -0.29
C ILE A 8 -27.11 -8.53 -0.33
N ASN A 9 -27.04 -7.85 0.82
CA ASN A 9 -26.56 -6.47 0.88
C ASN A 9 -25.08 -6.39 0.49
N PHE A 10 -24.26 -7.34 0.97
CA PHE A 10 -22.87 -7.44 0.57
C PHE A 10 -22.70 -7.61 -0.94
N LEU A 11 -23.46 -8.52 -1.58
CA LEU A 11 -23.36 -8.74 -3.02
C LEU A 11 -23.89 -7.55 -3.84
N LYS A 12 -24.90 -6.82 -3.38
CA LYS A 12 -25.35 -5.60 -4.08
C LYS A 12 -24.28 -4.53 -4.16
N ASP A 13 -23.46 -4.42 -3.13
CA ASP A 13 -22.34 -3.49 -3.09
C ASP A 13 -21.11 -4.06 -3.81
N LEU A 14 -21.22 -5.30 -4.33
CA LEU A 14 -20.14 -6.04 -4.94
C LEU A 14 -20.33 -6.20 -6.47
N HIS A 15 -19.77 -5.34 -7.33
CA HIS A 15 -19.38 -5.71 -8.72
C HIS A 15 -18.75 -7.13 -8.89
N PRO A 16 -19.13 -7.90 -9.92
CA PRO A 16 -20.11 -7.56 -10.95
C PRO A 16 -21.57 -7.69 -10.49
N PHE A 17 -21.82 -8.24 -9.30
CA PHE A 17 -23.16 -8.47 -8.76
C PHE A 17 -23.93 -7.17 -8.48
N SER A 18 -23.26 -6.03 -8.29
CA SER A 18 -23.87 -4.70 -8.22
C SER A 18 -24.70 -4.33 -9.45
N GLN A 19 -24.43 -4.97 -10.60
CA GLN A 19 -25.17 -4.78 -11.85
C GLN A 19 -26.46 -5.62 -11.91
N LEU A 20 -26.63 -6.56 -10.98
CA LEU A 20 -27.81 -7.42 -10.91
C LEU A 20 -28.92 -6.74 -10.12
N ASN A 21 -30.16 -6.96 -10.56
CA ASN A 21 -31.31 -6.53 -9.79
C ASN A 21 -31.53 -7.41 -8.55
N LEU A 22 -32.38 -6.94 -7.64
CA LEU A 22 -32.68 -7.63 -6.38
C LEU A 22 -33.16 -9.08 -6.57
N GLN A 23 -33.94 -9.35 -7.62
CA GLN A 23 -34.47 -10.67 -7.89
C GLN A 23 -33.36 -11.65 -8.31
N GLN A 24 -32.45 -11.19 -9.18
CA GLN A 24 -31.29 -11.96 -9.65
C GLN A 24 -30.32 -12.27 -8.50
N ILE A 25 -30.03 -11.30 -7.61
CA ILE A 25 -29.20 -11.54 -6.43
C ILE A 25 -29.86 -12.53 -5.48
N ASN A 26 -31.18 -12.44 -5.28
CA ASN A 26 -31.91 -13.39 -4.44
C ASN A 26 -31.86 -14.83 -4.98
N GLU A 27 -31.87 -14.99 -6.30
CA GLU A 27 -31.69 -16.28 -6.98
C GLU A 27 -30.26 -16.81 -6.77
N LEU A 28 -29.22 -16.00 -6.98
CA LEU A 28 -27.84 -16.41 -6.71
C LEU A 28 -27.59 -16.85 -5.26
N VAL A 29 -28.24 -16.17 -4.32
CA VAL A 29 -28.07 -16.42 -2.88
C VAL A 29 -28.94 -17.59 -2.38
N SER A 30 -29.91 -18.08 -3.16
CA SER A 30 -30.82 -19.14 -2.69
C SER A 30 -30.09 -20.41 -2.27
N ASP A 31 -29.05 -20.74 -3.04
CA ASP A 31 -28.28 -21.98 -2.92
C ASP A 31 -26.83 -21.69 -2.50
N ALA A 32 -26.56 -20.46 -2.03
CA ALA A 32 -25.25 -20.06 -1.57
C ALA A 32 -24.89 -20.77 -0.25
N VAL A 33 -23.67 -21.31 -0.19
CA VAL A 33 -23.15 -21.95 1.03
C VAL A 33 -22.22 -20.98 1.75
N ILE A 34 -22.54 -20.65 3.00
CA ILE A 34 -21.73 -19.73 3.81
C ILE A 34 -20.98 -20.54 4.87
N GLN A 35 -19.65 -20.46 4.87
CA GLN A 35 -18.80 -21.23 5.76
C GLN A 35 -17.72 -20.36 6.39
N SER A 36 -17.55 -20.50 7.70
CA SER A 36 -16.45 -19.87 8.44
C SER A 36 -15.34 -20.87 8.71
N PHE A 37 -14.10 -20.44 8.55
CA PHE A 37 -12.89 -21.23 8.69
C PHE A 37 -11.94 -20.57 9.69
N LYS A 38 -11.22 -21.40 10.45
CA LYS A 38 -10.21 -20.93 11.40
C LYS A 38 -8.86 -20.76 10.71
N ARG A 39 -8.04 -19.85 11.21
CA ARG A 39 -6.64 -19.70 10.80
C ARG A 39 -5.92 -21.06 10.74
N GLY A 40 -5.14 -21.26 9.69
CA GLY A 40 -4.40 -22.49 9.39
C GLY A 40 -5.23 -23.57 8.70
N SER A 41 -6.55 -23.38 8.52
CA SER A 41 -7.37 -24.32 7.76
C SER A 41 -6.98 -24.31 6.27
N ARG A 42 -7.09 -25.47 5.62
CA ARG A 42 -7.10 -25.55 4.16
C ARG A 42 -8.52 -25.76 3.66
N VAL A 43 -8.91 -25.01 2.64
CA VAL A 43 -10.22 -25.11 2.00
C VAL A 43 -10.03 -25.52 0.55
N GLU A 44 -10.75 -26.54 0.11
CA GLU A 44 -10.71 -26.99 -1.28
C GLU A 44 -11.46 -26.01 -2.19
N ILE A 45 -10.89 -25.75 -3.37
CA ILE A 45 -11.46 -24.91 -4.41
C ILE A 45 -12.25 -25.82 -5.37
N ASP A 46 -13.55 -25.94 -5.12
CA ASP A 46 -14.47 -26.75 -5.92
C ASP A 46 -14.97 -25.95 -7.14
N ARG A 47 -14.92 -26.56 -8.34
CA ARG A 47 -15.41 -25.98 -9.59
C ARG A 47 -16.92 -25.74 -9.62
N ASN A 48 -17.67 -26.37 -8.72
CA ASN A 48 -19.11 -26.12 -8.58
C ASN A 48 -19.42 -24.76 -7.95
N TYR A 49 -18.42 -24.06 -7.39
CA TYR A 49 -18.63 -22.82 -6.67
C TYR A 49 -17.62 -21.74 -7.02
N VAL A 50 -18.12 -20.52 -7.27
CA VAL A 50 -17.30 -19.31 -7.15
C VAL A 50 -17.26 -18.94 -5.66
N LEU A 51 -16.06 -18.75 -5.11
CA LEU A 51 -15.89 -18.36 -3.72
C LEU A 51 -15.79 -16.85 -3.62
N ILE A 52 -16.40 -16.26 -2.60
CA ILE A 52 -16.29 -14.83 -2.29
C ILE A 52 -15.85 -14.72 -0.85
N ILE A 53 -14.75 -14.00 -0.61
CA ILE A 53 -14.25 -13.76 0.73
C ILE A 53 -15.15 -12.69 1.35
N TYR A 54 -15.99 -13.08 2.29
CA TYR A 54 -16.86 -12.13 3.00
C TYR A 54 -16.08 -11.38 4.08
N SER A 55 -15.18 -12.08 4.78
CA SER A 55 -14.32 -11.49 5.80
C SER A 55 -13.10 -12.36 6.05
N GLY A 56 -12.02 -11.77 6.58
CA GLY A 56 -10.76 -12.46 6.83
C GLY A 56 -9.82 -12.46 5.63
N GLU A 57 -8.84 -13.35 5.65
CA GLU A 57 -7.76 -13.39 4.66
C GLU A 57 -7.39 -14.84 4.34
N VAL A 58 -7.20 -15.11 3.05
CA VAL A 58 -6.77 -16.41 2.55
C VAL A 58 -5.61 -16.27 1.57
N ARG A 59 -4.85 -17.34 1.39
CA ARG A 59 -3.73 -17.41 0.46
C ARG A 59 -3.91 -18.56 -0.53
N ILE A 60 -3.69 -18.29 -1.80
CA ILE A 60 -3.66 -19.29 -2.87
C ILE A 60 -2.30 -19.17 -3.55
N GLY A 61 -1.47 -20.20 -3.42
CA GLY A 61 -0.08 -20.12 -3.88
C GLY A 61 0.68 -19.00 -3.15
N MET A 62 1.12 -17.99 -3.89
CA MET A 62 1.77 -16.79 -3.34
C MET A 62 0.81 -15.59 -3.20
N ASP A 63 -0.40 -15.70 -3.72
CA ASP A 63 -1.37 -14.60 -3.80
C ASP A 63 -2.26 -14.57 -2.54
N TYR A 64 -2.50 -13.38 -1.99
CA TYR A 64 -3.38 -13.16 -0.84
C TYR A 64 -4.71 -12.55 -1.30
N TYR A 65 -5.80 -12.98 -0.68
CA TYR A 65 -7.17 -12.56 -0.98
C TYR A 65 -7.84 -12.13 0.32
N ASP A 66 -8.53 -10.99 0.28
CA ASP A 66 -9.21 -10.38 1.42
C ASP A 66 -10.70 -10.11 1.12
N SER A 67 -11.40 -9.52 2.08
CA SER A 67 -12.83 -9.23 2.01
C SER A 67 -13.23 -8.52 0.69
N GLY A 68 -14.14 -9.13 -0.05
CA GLY A 68 -14.63 -8.68 -1.35
C GLY A 68 -14.01 -9.40 -2.54
N ASP A 69 -12.91 -10.13 -2.35
CA ASP A 69 -12.28 -10.85 -3.45
C ASP A 69 -13.06 -12.10 -3.86
N ILE A 70 -12.99 -12.41 -5.17
CA ILE A 70 -13.78 -13.45 -5.83
C ILE A 70 -12.83 -14.52 -6.38
N ILE A 71 -12.85 -15.73 -5.85
CA ILE A 71 -12.05 -16.84 -6.38
C ILE A 71 -12.90 -17.61 -7.39
N ASN A 72 -12.61 -17.43 -8.68
CA ASN A 72 -13.24 -18.18 -9.76
C ASN A 72 -12.43 -19.47 -10.03
N PRO A 73 -12.98 -20.67 -9.72
CA PRO A 73 -12.26 -21.94 -9.85
C PRO A 73 -11.89 -22.29 -11.30
N GLU A 74 -12.58 -21.73 -12.31
CA GLU A 74 -12.21 -21.91 -13.72
C GLU A 74 -10.91 -21.18 -14.09
N ARG A 75 -10.49 -20.20 -13.27
CA ARG A 75 -9.32 -19.34 -13.51
C ARG A 75 -8.24 -19.50 -12.43
N THR A 76 -8.42 -20.42 -11.48
CA THR A 76 -7.48 -20.73 -10.40
C THR A 76 -6.85 -22.12 -10.62
N TYR A 77 -5.52 -22.19 -10.67
CA TYR A 77 -4.79 -23.46 -10.87
C TYR A 77 -4.72 -24.31 -9.60
N GLU A 78 -4.69 -23.64 -8.45
CA GLU A 78 -4.52 -24.28 -7.16
C GLU A 78 -5.80 -24.96 -6.70
N LYS A 79 -5.66 -26.17 -6.16
CA LYS A 79 -6.79 -26.98 -5.69
C LYS A 79 -7.30 -26.59 -4.32
N SER A 80 -6.55 -25.77 -3.59
CA SER A 80 -6.88 -25.38 -2.23
C SER A 80 -6.34 -24.00 -1.89
N LEU A 81 -7.04 -23.30 -1.00
CA LEU A 81 -6.60 -22.09 -0.34
C LEU A 81 -6.21 -22.37 1.12
N GLU A 82 -5.30 -21.58 1.66
CA GLU A 82 -4.91 -21.59 3.06
C GLU A 82 -5.51 -20.37 3.77
N VAL A 83 -6.12 -20.59 4.93
CA VAL A 83 -6.76 -19.54 5.72
C VAL A 83 -5.71 -18.86 6.59
N ILE A 84 -5.39 -17.62 6.28
CA ILE A 84 -4.34 -16.84 6.96
C ILE A 84 -4.86 -16.22 8.25
N ASN A 85 -6.11 -15.72 8.21
CA ASN A 85 -6.86 -15.23 9.37
C ASN A 85 -8.25 -15.86 9.38
N ASP A 86 -8.88 -15.97 10.55
CA ASP A 86 -10.26 -16.46 10.67
C ASP A 86 -11.14 -15.80 9.60
N CYS A 87 -11.73 -16.62 8.74
CA CYS A 87 -12.31 -16.18 7.47
C CYS A 87 -13.74 -16.69 7.33
N THR A 88 -14.60 -15.91 6.69
CA THR A 88 -15.89 -16.39 6.20
C THR A 88 -15.96 -16.29 4.69
N ILE A 89 -16.34 -17.39 4.05
CA ILE A 89 -16.40 -17.54 2.60
C ILE A 89 -17.86 -17.81 2.20
N ILE A 90 -18.35 -17.05 1.24
CA ILE A 90 -19.61 -17.30 0.54
C ILE A 90 -19.30 -18.11 -0.71
N LYS A 91 -19.95 -19.26 -0.89
CA LYS A 91 -19.79 -20.11 -2.07
C LYS A 91 -21.03 -19.96 -2.94
N LEU A 92 -20.90 -19.30 -4.09
CA LEU A 92 -21.98 -19.13 -5.06
C LEU A 92 -21.95 -20.25 -6.10
N PRO A 93 -23.08 -20.94 -6.35
CA PRO A 93 -23.11 -22.03 -7.32
C PRO A 93 -22.82 -21.56 -8.75
N THR A 94 -21.86 -22.19 -9.42
CA THR A 94 -21.45 -21.82 -10.79
C THR A 94 -22.57 -21.99 -11.81
N ASN A 95 -23.45 -22.98 -11.64
CA ASN A 95 -24.61 -23.21 -12.51
C ASN A 95 -25.67 -22.10 -12.46
N LEU A 96 -25.81 -21.39 -11.33
CA LEU A 96 -26.68 -20.22 -11.22
C LEU A 96 -25.97 -18.99 -11.76
N LEU A 97 -24.69 -18.84 -11.43
CA LEU A 97 -23.88 -17.71 -11.86
C LEU A 97 -23.70 -17.64 -13.39
N SER A 98 -23.55 -18.80 -14.04
CA SER A 98 -23.41 -18.92 -15.50
C SER A 98 -24.64 -18.47 -16.28
N ARG A 99 -25.77 -18.21 -15.61
CA ARG A 99 -26.98 -17.65 -16.24
C ARG A 99 -26.84 -16.15 -16.55
N TYR A 100 -26.00 -15.46 -15.79
CA TYR A 100 -25.85 -14.00 -15.89
C TYR A 100 -24.49 -13.58 -16.42
N TYR A 101 -23.47 -14.45 -16.28
CA TYR A 101 -22.11 -14.13 -16.71
C TYR A 101 -21.45 -15.32 -17.42
N ASP A 102 -20.55 -15.02 -18.37
CA ASP A 102 -19.65 -16.03 -18.90
C ASP A 102 -18.55 -16.33 -17.87
N LEU A 103 -18.55 -17.52 -17.29
CA LEU A 103 -17.59 -17.93 -16.26
C LEU A 103 -16.12 -17.93 -16.74
N LYS A 104 -15.87 -17.99 -18.05
CA LYS A 104 -14.51 -17.88 -18.61
C LYS A 104 -14.01 -16.43 -18.60
N GLU A 105 -14.91 -15.48 -18.76
CA GLU A 105 -14.65 -14.04 -18.72
C GLU A 105 -14.99 -13.43 -17.34
N PHE A 106 -15.56 -14.23 -16.43
CA PHE A 106 -16.01 -13.78 -15.12
C PHE A 106 -14.81 -13.36 -14.25
N PRO A 107 -14.90 -12.18 -13.61
CA PRO A 107 -13.80 -11.62 -12.86
C PRO A 107 -13.40 -12.52 -11.68
N THR A 108 -12.09 -12.54 -11.40
CA THR A 108 -11.47 -13.24 -10.26
C THR A 108 -11.18 -12.26 -9.12
N TYR A 109 -11.78 -11.08 -9.15
CA TYR A 109 -11.55 -10.02 -8.18
C TYR A 109 -12.59 -8.94 -8.37
N PHE A 110 -12.67 -8.09 -7.36
CA PHE A 110 -13.64 -7.02 -7.29
C PHE A 110 -13.33 -5.88 -8.27
N THR A 111 -14.03 -5.80 -9.41
CA THR A 111 -13.75 -4.81 -10.46
C THR A 111 -14.15 -3.37 -10.10
N GLU A 112 -15.09 -3.13 -9.19
CA GLU A 112 -15.37 -1.75 -8.72
C GLU A 112 -14.30 -1.19 -7.78
N ARG A 113 -13.50 -2.04 -7.11
CA ARG A 113 -12.27 -1.59 -6.40
C ARG A 113 -11.26 -0.98 -7.36
N ILE A 114 -11.30 -1.35 -8.64
CA ILE A 114 -10.29 -0.99 -9.65
C ILE A 114 -10.49 0.41 -10.20
N GLU A 115 -11.75 0.83 -10.36
CA GLU A 115 -12.06 2.23 -10.70
C GLU A 115 -12.12 3.12 -9.45
N LYS A 116 -12.26 2.53 -8.25
CA LYS A 116 -12.29 3.23 -6.95
C LYS A 116 -11.21 2.76 -5.97
N ILE A 117 -9.94 2.66 -6.38
CA ILE A 117 -8.84 2.98 -5.44
C ILE A 117 -8.82 4.51 -5.30
N SER A 118 -9.93 5.00 -4.77
CA SER A 118 -10.15 6.34 -4.31
C SER A 118 -10.29 6.19 -2.80
N LEU A 119 -9.80 7.19 -2.06
CA LEU A 119 -10.07 7.27 -0.62
C LEU A 119 -11.59 7.40 -0.32
N GLU A 120 -12.47 7.33 -1.31
CA GLU A 120 -13.92 7.25 -1.17
C GLU A 120 -14.46 5.92 -0.63
N ILE A 121 -13.65 4.87 -0.44
CA ILE A 121 -14.14 3.63 0.16
C ILE A 121 -14.52 3.82 1.64
N PRO A 122 -15.65 3.26 2.11
CA PRO A 122 -15.99 3.25 3.53
C PRO A 122 -14.95 2.52 4.38
N VAL A 123 -14.61 3.08 5.55
CA VAL A 123 -13.55 2.54 6.39
C VAL A 123 -13.87 1.21 7.06
N LYS A 124 -15.14 0.79 7.09
CA LYS A 124 -15.54 -0.56 7.55
C LYS A 124 -14.81 -1.69 6.82
N PHE A 125 -14.47 -1.49 5.55
CA PHE A 125 -13.72 -2.45 4.74
C PHE A 125 -12.22 -2.51 5.09
N LEU A 126 -11.74 -1.59 5.92
CA LEU A 126 -10.34 -1.48 6.32
C LEU A 126 -10.08 -2.04 7.72
N ILE A 127 -11.15 -2.35 8.46
CA ILE A 127 -11.05 -2.88 9.82
C ILE A 127 -10.59 -4.34 9.73
N LYS A 128 -9.29 -4.57 9.95
CA LYS A 128 -8.69 -5.91 9.87
C LYS A 128 -8.99 -6.79 11.09
N ARG A 129 -9.27 -6.18 12.25
CA ARG A 129 -9.45 -6.87 13.53
C ARG A 129 -10.21 -6.03 14.55
N ARG A 130 -10.77 -6.70 15.55
CA ARG A 130 -11.32 -6.06 16.74
C ARG A 130 -10.23 -5.28 17.49
N PRO A 131 -10.58 -4.16 18.14
CA PRO A 131 -9.62 -3.37 18.90
C PRO A 131 -9.08 -4.17 20.08
N VAL A 132 -7.77 -4.05 20.33
CA VAL A 132 -7.16 -4.56 21.57
C VAL A 132 -7.53 -3.59 22.68
N THR A 133 -8.09 -4.12 23.77
CA THR A 133 -8.58 -3.34 24.91
C THR A 133 -7.83 -3.65 26.20
N VAL A 134 -7.70 -2.65 27.07
CA VAL A 134 -7.02 -2.76 28.38
C VAL A 134 -7.80 -1.95 29.42
N TYR A 135 -7.94 -2.45 30.65
CA TYR A 135 -8.61 -1.70 31.72
C TYR A 135 -7.78 -0.48 32.20
N GLU A 136 -8.46 0.58 32.60
CA GLU A 136 -7.85 1.87 32.98
C GLU A 136 -6.86 1.83 34.15
N ASN A 137 -6.92 0.78 34.97
CA ASN A 137 -6.07 0.53 36.14
C ASN A 137 -4.85 -0.34 35.85
N VAL A 138 -4.74 -0.91 34.64
CA VAL A 138 -3.59 -1.74 34.24
C VAL A 138 -2.34 -0.87 34.23
N LYS A 139 -1.20 -1.45 34.61
CA LYS A 139 0.08 -0.72 34.62
C LYS A 139 0.54 -0.40 33.21
N ILE A 140 1.19 0.75 33.03
CA ILE A 140 1.75 1.18 31.73
C ILE A 140 2.65 0.09 31.13
N ARG A 141 3.52 -0.52 31.94
CA ARG A 141 4.39 -1.63 31.51
C ARG A 141 3.61 -2.80 30.93
N ASP A 142 2.52 -3.19 31.59
CA ASP A 142 1.77 -4.39 31.21
C ASP A 142 0.92 -4.11 29.96
N ALA A 143 0.40 -2.89 29.80
CA ALA A 143 -0.22 -2.44 28.56
C ALA A 143 0.77 -2.44 27.37
N ALA A 144 2.01 -1.97 27.58
CA ALA A 144 3.05 -2.01 26.55
C ALA A 144 3.41 -3.45 26.13
N LYS A 145 3.39 -4.41 27.07
CA LYS A 145 3.55 -5.83 26.74
C LYS A 145 2.38 -6.37 25.91
N ILE A 146 1.15 -6.04 26.29
CA ILE A 146 -0.05 -6.43 25.53
C ILE A 146 0.02 -5.89 24.10
N MET A 147 0.46 -4.62 23.93
CA MET A 147 0.68 -4.01 22.62
C MET A 147 1.69 -4.79 21.78
N LEU A 148 2.83 -5.16 22.37
CA LEU A 148 3.88 -5.93 21.71
C LEU A 148 3.39 -7.34 21.31
N GLU A 149 2.74 -8.06 22.24
CA GLU A 149 2.23 -9.43 22.02
C GLU A 149 1.20 -9.48 20.89
N HIS A 150 0.35 -8.46 20.78
CA HIS A 150 -0.68 -8.38 19.73
C HIS A 150 -0.19 -7.72 18.44
N GLY A 151 1.04 -7.20 18.41
CA GLY A 151 1.59 -6.45 17.28
C GLY A 151 0.72 -5.24 16.91
N VAL A 152 0.34 -4.43 17.91
CA VAL A 152 -0.45 -3.20 17.74
C VAL A 152 0.29 -1.99 18.29
N SER A 153 0.16 -0.85 17.62
CA SER A 153 0.76 0.44 18.04
C SER A 153 -0.20 1.31 18.87
N SER A 154 -1.38 0.79 19.19
CA SER A 154 -2.35 1.43 20.06
C SER A 154 -3.28 0.41 20.75
N VAL A 155 -3.75 0.75 21.95
CA VAL A 155 -4.83 0.02 22.66
C VAL A 155 -5.92 0.97 23.13
N ILE A 156 -7.16 0.48 23.13
CA ILE A 156 -8.30 1.20 23.69
C ILE A 156 -8.35 0.94 25.20
N ILE A 157 -8.45 2.01 25.98
CA ILE A 157 -8.59 1.93 27.42
C ILE A 157 -10.07 1.91 27.78
N ILE A 158 -10.47 0.95 28.60
CA ILE A 158 -11.85 0.74 29.05
C ILE A 158 -11.98 0.88 30.57
N ASP A 159 -13.14 1.35 31.03
CA ASP A 159 -13.49 1.35 32.44
C ASP A 159 -13.91 -0.04 32.95
N LYS A 160 -14.22 -0.13 34.24
CA LYS A 160 -14.71 -1.36 34.88
C LYS A 160 -16.03 -1.91 34.31
N TYR A 161 -16.78 -1.11 33.56
CA TYR A 161 -18.03 -1.48 32.89
C TYR A 161 -17.81 -1.86 31.42
N GLY A 162 -16.56 -1.83 30.93
CA GLY A 162 -16.22 -2.11 29.54
C GLY A 162 -16.42 -0.92 28.60
N LYS A 163 -16.70 0.27 29.12
CA LYS A 163 -16.88 1.47 28.31
C LYS A 163 -15.53 2.08 27.94
N PRO A 164 -15.32 2.49 26.69
CA PRO A 164 -14.09 3.17 26.29
C PRO A 164 -13.94 4.54 26.98
N VAL A 165 -12.78 4.75 27.60
CA VAL A 165 -12.43 5.97 28.35
C VAL A 165 -11.13 6.62 27.87
N GLY A 166 -10.40 5.98 26.96
CA GLY A 166 -9.21 6.59 26.34
C GLY A 166 -8.50 5.69 25.34
N ILE A 167 -7.38 6.18 24.84
CA ILE A 167 -6.47 5.45 23.96
C ILE A 167 -5.03 5.64 24.44
N LEU A 168 -4.24 4.58 24.36
CA LEU A 168 -2.80 4.61 24.60
C LEU A 168 -2.07 4.23 23.31
N THR A 169 -1.07 5.04 22.91
CA THR A 169 -0.30 4.83 21.68
C THR A 169 1.21 4.80 21.94
N ASP A 170 2.01 4.37 20.95
CA ASP A 170 3.49 4.44 21.00
C ASP A 170 4.02 5.86 21.28
N THR A 171 3.27 6.90 20.90
CA THR A 171 3.64 8.28 21.19
C THR A 171 3.53 8.59 22.68
N ASP A 172 2.54 8.02 23.37
CA ASP A 172 2.35 8.19 24.80
C ASP A 172 3.39 7.40 25.59
N LEU A 173 3.71 6.17 25.16
CA LEU A 173 4.79 5.38 25.75
C LEU A 173 6.16 6.08 25.63
N ARG A 174 6.44 6.75 24.50
CA ARG A 174 7.64 7.59 24.38
C ARG A 174 7.66 8.74 25.36
N LYS A 175 6.51 9.41 25.59
CA LYS A 175 6.40 10.48 26.60
C LYS A 175 6.59 9.95 28.03
N VAL A 176 6.15 8.73 28.32
CA VAL A 176 6.39 8.08 29.63
C VAL A 176 7.89 7.97 29.90
N ILE A 177 8.65 7.48 28.93
CA ILE A 177 10.11 7.36 29.04
C ILE A 177 10.76 8.74 29.13
N ALA A 178 10.40 9.65 28.23
CA ALA A 178 11.02 10.98 28.14
C ALA A 178 10.78 11.84 29.39
N ASN A 179 9.65 11.67 30.08
CA ASN A 179 9.30 12.40 31.30
C ASN A 179 9.56 11.58 32.58
N GLU A 180 10.24 10.44 32.49
CA GLU A 180 10.58 9.57 33.62
C GLU A 180 9.35 9.17 34.48
N VAL A 181 8.20 8.97 33.82
CA VAL A 181 6.97 8.54 34.50
C VAL A 181 7.13 7.08 34.95
N ASP A 182 6.80 6.79 36.22
CA ASP A 182 6.85 5.42 36.74
C ASP A 182 5.92 4.49 35.93
N ILE A 183 6.53 3.50 35.29
CA ILE A 183 5.86 2.51 34.44
C ILE A 183 4.90 1.59 35.21
N ASN A 184 4.93 1.62 36.55
CA ASN A 184 3.99 0.94 37.43
C ASN A 184 2.70 1.74 37.67
N ASN A 185 2.67 3.02 37.26
CA ASN A 185 1.45 3.81 37.30
C ASN A 185 0.37 3.23 36.37
N PRO A 186 -0.92 3.49 36.64
CA PRO A 186 -1.99 3.03 35.80
C PRO A 186 -1.99 3.76 34.45
N VAL A 187 -2.41 3.07 33.38
CA VAL A 187 -2.54 3.63 32.03
C VAL A 187 -3.45 4.86 31.97
N SER A 188 -4.44 4.96 32.86
CA SER A 188 -5.30 6.15 33.00
C SER A 188 -4.56 7.46 33.29
N SER A 189 -3.33 7.38 33.80
CA SER A 189 -2.49 8.55 34.07
C SER A 189 -1.81 9.14 32.83
N VAL A 190 -1.72 8.36 31.75
CA VAL A 190 -0.94 8.73 30.54
C VAL A 190 -1.73 8.60 29.25
N MET A 191 -2.91 7.96 29.28
CA MET A 191 -3.80 7.82 28.13
C MET A 191 -4.35 9.18 27.66
N SER A 192 -4.68 9.25 26.37
CA SER A 192 -5.49 10.34 25.84
C SER A 192 -6.97 10.08 26.14
N LYS A 193 -7.63 11.00 26.85
CA LYS A 193 -9.03 10.87 27.31
C LYS A 193 -10.07 11.25 26.24
N GLU A 194 -9.71 12.13 25.32
CA GLU A 194 -10.59 12.52 24.21
C GLU A 194 -10.41 11.55 23.05
N LEU A 195 -11.36 10.63 22.90
CA LEU A 195 -11.40 9.72 21.77
C LEU A 195 -11.96 10.45 20.55
N ILE A 196 -11.10 10.65 19.56
CA ILE A 196 -11.54 11.07 18.24
C ILE A 196 -11.98 9.82 17.49
N VAL A 197 -13.26 9.81 17.13
CA VAL A 197 -13.93 8.66 16.53
C VAL A 197 -14.31 8.97 15.09
N ALA A 198 -14.42 7.94 14.25
CA ALA A 198 -15.05 7.98 12.94
C ALA A 198 -16.12 6.90 12.82
N SER A 199 -17.19 7.17 12.07
CA SER A 199 -18.19 6.15 11.73
C SER A 199 -17.61 5.16 10.72
N ALA A 200 -18.05 3.90 10.77
CA ALA A 200 -17.56 2.85 9.87
C ALA A 200 -17.96 3.10 8.39
N ASP A 201 -18.99 3.91 8.16
CA ASP A 201 -19.43 4.31 6.83
C ASP A 201 -18.73 5.59 6.32
N GLU A 202 -17.93 6.28 7.15
CA GLU A 202 -17.08 7.39 6.68
C GLU A 202 -16.07 6.86 5.65
N THR A 203 -15.78 7.67 4.64
CA THR A 203 -14.79 7.32 3.61
C THR A 203 -13.37 7.39 4.18
N ALA A 204 -12.45 6.59 3.65
CA ALA A 204 -11.03 6.64 4.00
C ALA A 204 -10.44 8.06 3.88
N LEU A 205 -10.95 8.88 2.96
CA LEU A 205 -10.57 10.27 2.75
C LEU A 205 -11.01 11.13 3.93
N ASN A 206 -12.28 11.03 4.31
CA ASN A 206 -12.83 11.79 5.42
C ASN A 206 -12.16 11.40 6.74
N VAL A 207 -11.93 10.11 6.94
CA VAL A 207 -11.21 9.58 8.10
C VAL A 207 -9.76 10.08 8.11
N LEU A 208 -9.05 10.04 6.98
CA LEU A 208 -7.70 10.61 6.86
C LEU A 208 -7.70 12.12 7.19
N LEU A 209 -8.62 12.89 6.62
CA LEU A 209 -8.76 14.32 6.89
C LEU A 209 -9.05 14.60 8.37
N LYS A 210 -9.84 13.75 9.02
CA LYS A 210 -10.14 13.83 10.46
C LYS A 210 -8.88 13.55 11.29
N MET A 211 -8.13 12.51 10.96
CA MET A 211 -6.85 12.20 11.62
C MET A 211 -5.86 13.38 11.55
N ILE A 212 -5.83 14.04 10.40
CA ILE A 212 -4.95 15.18 10.14
C ILE A 212 -5.41 16.43 10.90
N LYS A 213 -6.71 16.75 10.82
CA LYS A 213 -7.32 17.87 11.56
C LYS A 213 -7.00 17.78 13.05
N HIS A 214 -7.06 16.57 13.60
CA HIS A 214 -6.85 16.33 15.02
C HIS A 214 -5.41 15.92 15.39
N ARG A 215 -4.48 15.82 14.42
CA ARG A 215 -3.07 15.45 14.63
C ARG A 215 -2.87 14.08 15.30
N ILE A 216 -3.71 13.11 14.98
CA ILE A 216 -3.65 11.75 15.53
C ILE A 216 -3.17 10.76 14.47
N LYS A 217 -2.45 9.72 14.90
CA LYS A 217 -1.99 8.63 14.02
C LYS A 217 -2.91 7.42 14.01
N HIS A 218 -3.84 7.37 14.96
CA HIS A 218 -4.79 6.30 15.17
C HIS A 218 -6.16 6.92 15.37
N ILE A 219 -7.19 6.33 14.78
CA ILE A 219 -8.57 6.77 14.91
C ILE A 219 -9.44 5.58 15.26
N VAL A 220 -10.34 5.80 16.21
CA VAL A 220 -11.26 4.78 16.68
C VAL A 220 -12.45 4.74 15.73
N ILE A 221 -12.79 3.57 15.23
CA ILE A 221 -13.98 3.38 14.39
C ILE A 221 -15.13 2.93 15.26
N GLN A 222 -16.17 3.75 15.33
CA GLN A 222 -17.31 3.56 16.22
C GLN A 222 -18.60 4.04 15.55
N ASN A 223 -19.58 3.14 15.45
CA ASN A 223 -20.98 3.48 15.20
C ASN A 223 -21.74 3.45 16.53
N TYR A 224 -22.34 2.31 16.88
CA TYR A 224 -22.96 2.07 18.18
C TYR A 224 -21.96 1.50 19.20
N GLU A 225 -21.11 0.58 18.75
CA GLU A 225 -20.01 -0.01 19.51
C GLU A 225 -18.67 0.30 18.81
N ILE A 226 -17.55 0.07 19.51
CA ILE A 226 -16.23 0.18 18.87
C ILE A 226 -16.02 -1.03 17.96
N GLU A 227 -15.90 -0.75 16.67
CA GLU A 227 -15.71 -1.76 15.64
C GLU A 227 -14.22 -2.02 15.35
N GLY A 228 -13.37 -1.00 15.51
CA GLY A 228 -11.95 -1.11 15.20
C GLY A 228 -11.11 0.11 15.56
N VAL A 229 -9.83 0.02 15.27
CA VAL A 229 -8.90 1.16 15.26
C VAL A 229 -8.14 1.12 13.94
N LEU A 230 -8.08 2.25 13.24
CA LEU A 230 -7.28 2.41 12.03
C LEU A 230 -6.09 3.33 12.31
N ALA A 231 -4.92 2.93 11.85
CA ALA A 231 -3.73 3.77 11.81
C ALA A 231 -3.61 4.44 10.44
N ILE A 232 -2.86 5.55 10.36
CA ILE A 232 -2.64 6.25 9.07
C ILE A 232 -2.03 5.30 8.03
N ARG A 233 -1.15 4.38 8.44
CA ARG A 233 -0.58 3.34 7.57
C ARG A 233 -1.63 2.48 6.89
N ASP A 234 -2.74 2.16 7.57
CA ASP A 234 -3.81 1.33 7.01
C ASP A 234 -4.54 2.09 5.88
N LEU A 235 -4.62 3.41 5.98
CA LEU A 235 -5.18 4.28 4.94
C LEU A 235 -4.20 4.44 3.76
N VAL A 236 -2.90 4.57 4.04
CA VAL A 236 -1.83 4.67 3.02
C VAL A 236 -1.68 3.38 2.20
N GLU A 237 -1.85 2.22 2.83
CA GLU A 237 -1.76 0.91 2.15
C GLU A 237 -2.76 0.78 0.99
N ILE A 238 -3.93 1.40 1.09
CA ILE A 238 -4.97 1.41 0.05
C ILE A 238 -4.48 2.13 -1.20
N ILE A 239 -3.79 3.26 -1.04
CA ILE A 239 -3.33 4.13 -2.12
C ILE A 239 -2.22 3.45 -2.95
N SER A 240 -1.50 2.49 -2.36
CA SER A 240 -0.37 1.79 -3.01
C SER A 240 -0.78 0.54 -3.79
N ARG A 241 -2.07 0.21 -3.88
CA ARG A 241 -2.53 -0.97 -4.64
C ARG A 241 -3.05 -0.55 -6.00
N ILE A 242 -2.22 -0.66 -7.05
CA ILE A 242 -2.72 -0.69 -8.44
C ILE A 242 -3.18 -2.12 -8.75
N PRO A 243 -4.27 -2.32 -9.51
CA PRO A 243 -4.73 -3.65 -9.89
C PRO A 243 -3.82 -4.26 -10.96
N ILE A 244 -2.89 -5.10 -10.49
CA ILE A 244 -2.03 -6.03 -11.24
C ILE A 244 -2.80 -6.88 -12.28
N TYR A 245 -4.12 -7.03 -12.11
CA TYR A 245 -4.90 -8.03 -12.82
C TYR A 245 -5.41 -7.64 -14.21
N THR A 246 -5.61 -6.34 -14.49
CA THR A 246 -5.95 -5.87 -15.86
C THR A 246 -4.82 -6.24 -16.83
N ILE A 247 -3.57 -6.15 -16.37
CA ILE A 247 -2.39 -6.51 -17.17
C ILE A 247 -2.27 -8.04 -17.31
N ARG A 248 -2.69 -8.82 -16.30
CA ARG A 248 -2.64 -10.30 -16.27
C ARG A 248 -3.59 -10.97 -17.27
N ASP A 249 -4.77 -10.39 -17.51
CA ASP A 249 -5.77 -10.96 -18.42
C ASP A 249 -5.45 -10.66 -19.90
N LEU A 250 -4.87 -9.49 -20.17
CA LEU A 250 -4.30 -9.11 -21.47
C LEU A 250 -3.05 -9.93 -21.84
N ALA A 251 -2.24 -10.30 -20.85
CA ALA A 251 -1.12 -11.22 -21.01
C ALA A 251 -1.56 -12.60 -21.53
N LYS A 252 -2.55 -13.20 -20.86
CA LYS A 252 -3.07 -14.55 -21.16
C LYS A 252 -3.64 -14.65 -22.57
N ALA A 253 -4.26 -13.57 -23.08
CA ALA A 253 -4.80 -13.53 -24.43
C ALA A 253 -3.72 -13.63 -25.54
N ARG A 254 -2.44 -13.38 -25.23
CA ARG A 254 -1.33 -13.37 -26.20
C ARG A 254 -0.32 -14.53 -26.11
N SER A 255 -0.29 -15.33 -25.04
CA SER A 255 0.58 -16.54 -25.03
C SER A 255 -0.02 -17.67 -25.86
N LYS A 256 0.57 -17.94 -27.02
CA LYS A 256 0.52 -19.29 -27.59
C LYS A 256 1.82 -20.09 -27.53
N ASP A 257 3.02 -19.51 -27.37
CA ASP A 257 4.25 -20.33 -27.56
C ASP A 257 5.54 -19.98 -26.79
N HIS A 258 5.63 -18.98 -25.89
CA HIS A 258 6.92 -18.61 -25.25
C HIS A 258 6.86 -18.41 -23.72
N ASP A 259 7.96 -18.72 -23.02
CA ASP A 259 8.21 -18.38 -21.61
C ASP A 259 8.54 -16.88 -21.47
N TYR A 260 7.56 -16.05 -21.13
CA TYR A 260 7.76 -14.61 -20.87
C TYR A 260 7.25 -14.22 -19.48
N ILE A 261 7.73 -13.08 -18.96
CA ILE A 261 7.20 -12.47 -17.74
C ILE A 261 6.65 -11.10 -18.07
N ILE A 262 5.51 -10.78 -17.49
CA ILE A 262 4.98 -9.42 -17.46
C ILE A 262 5.11 -8.88 -16.05
N ILE A 263 5.67 -7.67 -15.96
CA ILE A 263 5.94 -6.97 -14.72
C ILE A 263 5.32 -5.58 -14.78
N THR A 264 4.88 -5.06 -13.63
CA THR A 264 4.42 -3.66 -13.49
C THR A 264 5.24 -2.97 -12.40
N PRO A 265 5.64 -1.70 -12.60
CA PRO A 265 6.12 -0.82 -11.53
C PRO A 265 4.99 -0.51 -10.53
N ASP A 266 5.35 -0.15 -9.29
CA ASP A 266 4.45 0.08 -8.14
C ASP A 266 3.66 1.42 -8.23
N SER A 267 3.94 2.31 -9.20
CA SER A 267 3.41 3.68 -9.24
C SER A 267 2.93 4.13 -10.64
N SER A 268 1.61 4.13 -10.84
CA SER A 268 0.92 4.33 -12.12
C SER A 268 1.17 5.70 -12.79
N LYS A 269 1.57 6.72 -12.03
CA LYS A 269 1.94 8.05 -12.57
C LYS A 269 3.38 8.16 -13.04
N GLU A 270 4.31 7.47 -12.38
CA GLU A 270 5.71 7.46 -12.77
C GLU A 270 5.89 6.66 -14.06
N VAL A 271 5.12 5.59 -14.27
CA VAL A 271 5.10 4.86 -15.55
C VAL A 271 4.73 5.76 -16.74
N LYS A 272 3.80 6.72 -16.57
CA LYS A 272 3.37 7.61 -17.64
C LYS A 272 4.42 8.67 -17.99
N GLU A 273 4.98 9.36 -17.00
CA GLU A 273 6.04 10.37 -17.21
C GLU A 273 7.36 9.74 -17.69
N ILE A 274 7.67 8.52 -17.24
CA ILE A 274 8.81 7.75 -17.72
C ILE A 274 8.56 7.21 -19.14
N ALA A 275 7.34 6.78 -19.45
CA ALA A 275 6.96 6.47 -20.83
C ALA A 275 7.06 7.71 -21.73
N ASP A 276 6.72 8.90 -21.23
CA ASP A 276 6.86 10.17 -21.96
C ASP A 276 8.32 10.59 -22.15
N TYR A 277 9.20 10.40 -21.15
CA TYR A 277 10.66 10.59 -21.29
C TYR A 277 11.27 9.60 -22.30
N LEU A 278 10.83 8.34 -22.29
CA LEU A 278 11.26 7.32 -23.26
C LEU A 278 10.72 7.58 -24.68
N LYS A 279 9.68 8.41 -24.88
CA LYS A 279 9.19 8.83 -26.21
C LYS A 279 10.19 9.73 -26.93
N GLU A 280 10.94 10.58 -26.21
CA GLU A 280 11.85 11.55 -26.83
C GLU A 280 13.19 10.92 -27.27
N GLU A 281 13.72 9.93 -26.54
CA GLU A 281 14.98 9.25 -26.91
C GLU A 281 14.80 8.07 -27.88
N LEU A 282 13.61 7.46 -27.93
CA LEU A 282 13.38 6.22 -28.67
C LEU A 282 12.24 6.41 -29.68
N HIS A 283 12.59 6.95 -30.85
CA HIS A 283 11.71 7.23 -32.00
C HIS A 283 10.83 6.05 -32.50
N ASN A 284 10.94 4.86 -31.92
CA ASN A 284 10.21 3.65 -32.33
C ASN A 284 9.12 3.17 -31.35
N PHE A 285 8.74 3.96 -30.34
CA PHE A 285 7.65 3.59 -29.44
C PHE A 285 6.59 4.69 -29.36
N THR A 286 5.41 4.44 -29.93
CA THR A 286 4.21 5.27 -29.79
C THR A 286 3.41 4.84 -28.55
N TYR A 287 2.94 5.81 -27.77
CA TYR A 287 1.94 5.56 -26.71
C TYR A 287 1.02 6.76 -26.50
N GLY A 288 -0.27 6.56 -26.78
CA GLY A 288 -1.38 7.45 -26.42
C GLY A 288 -2.16 6.93 -25.20
N ARG A 289 -3.10 7.73 -24.71
CA ARG A 289 -3.90 7.56 -23.47
C ARG A 289 -4.40 6.13 -23.18
N LEU A 290 -4.52 5.85 -21.89
CA LEU A 290 -4.88 4.61 -21.20
C LEU A 290 -6.34 4.15 -21.40
N ASP A 291 -6.89 4.27 -22.61
CA ASP A 291 -8.23 3.75 -22.98
C ASP A 291 -8.18 2.62 -24.03
N SER A 292 -7.00 2.22 -24.50
CA SER A 292 -6.85 1.02 -25.33
C SER A 292 -5.46 0.42 -25.20
N VAL A 293 -5.41 -0.81 -24.69
CA VAL A 293 -4.18 -1.56 -24.45
C VAL A 293 -3.59 -2.06 -25.77
N GLU A 294 -2.68 -1.29 -26.38
CA GLU A 294 -2.02 -1.68 -27.64
C GLU A 294 -0.53 -2.07 -27.58
N HIS A 295 0.24 -1.88 -26.51
CA HIS A 295 1.72 -1.98 -26.65
C HIS A 295 2.48 -2.66 -25.49
N ILE A 296 2.30 -3.97 -25.28
CA ILE A 296 3.21 -4.75 -24.43
C ILE A 296 4.60 -4.87 -25.11
N SER A 297 5.64 -4.28 -24.52
CA SER A 297 7.03 -4.39 -24.98
C SER A 297 7.69 -5.67 -24.48
N THR A 298 8.35 -6.44 -25.34
CA THR A 298 9.10 -7.65 -24.96
C THR A 298 10.60 -7.41 -25.04
N LEU A 299 11.36 -7.90 -24.04
CA LEU A 299 12.82 -7.85 -24.01
C LEU A 299 13.39 -9.23 -23.69
N SER A 300 14.40 -9.68 -24.45
CA SER A 300 15.12 -10.89 -24.10
C SER A 300 16.04 -10.65 -22.90
N LEU A 301 16.34 -11.68 -22.10
CA LEU A 301 17.29 -11.59 -20.98
C LEU A 301 18.69 -11.12 -21.42
N LYS A 302 19.10 -11.52 -22.63
CA LYS A 302 20.40 -11.14 -23.20
C LYS A 302 20.45 -9.64 -23.53
N ASP A 303 19.38 -9.12 -24.13
CA ASP A 303 19.27 -7.70 -24.45
C ASP A 303 19.14 -6.86 -23.18
N LEU A 304 18.39 -7.36 -22.20
CA LEU A 304 18.23 -6.73 -20.90
C LEU A 304 19.57 -6.55 -20.18
N ASN A 305 20.37 -7.63 -20.10
CA ASN A 305 21.72 -7.58 -19.54
C ASN A 305 22.61 -6.56 -20.27
N THR A 306 22.55 -6.55 -21.60
CA THR A 306 23.36 -5.62 -22.43
C THR A 306 22.97 -4.17 -22.19
N ARG A 307 21.66 -3.88 -22.05
CA ARG A 307 21.16 -2.52 -21.80
C ARG A 307 21.52 -2.06 -20.40
N LEU A 308 21.17 -2.81 -19.36
CA LEU A 308 21.37 -2.40 -17.96
C LEU A 308 22.84 -2.08 -17.62
N ARG A 309 23.80 -2.70 -18.33
CA ARG A 309 25.24 -2.45 -18.17
C ARG A 309 25.76 -1.19 -18.86
N ARG A 310 24.97 -0.52 -19.70
CA ARG A 310 25.41 0.73 -20.36
C ARG A 310 25.58 1.88 -19.38
N GLY A 311 24.85 1.85 -18.27
CA GLY A 311 24.91 2.88 -17.24
C GLY A 311 24.41 4.27 -17.70
N ASP A 312 23.83 4.38 -18.89
CA ASP A 312 23.17 5.59 -19.39
C ASP A 312 21.86 5.88 -18.64
N GLU A 313 21.28 7.07 -18.84
CA GLU A 313 20.09 7.51 -18.08
C GLU A 313 18.91 6.56 -18.25
N THR A 314 18.65 6.12 -19.48
CA THR A 314 17.65 5.10 -19.79
C THR A 314 17.91 3.76 -19.06
N SER A 315 19.16 3.32 -18.94
CA SER A 315 19.51 2.10 -18.20
C SER A 315 19.25 2.23 -16.71
N ARG A 316 19.59 3.38 -16.11
CA ARG A 316 19.37 3.64 -14.68
C ARG A 316 17.89 3.76 -14.33
N LEU A 317 17.13 4.40 -15.21
CA LEU A 317 15.68 4.44 -15.12
C LEU A 317 15.06 3.04 -15.18
N LEU A 318 15.55 2.20 -16.10
CA LEU A 318 15.12 0.82 -16.20
C LEU A 318 15.47 0.01 -14.95
N ILE A 319 16.66 0.19 -14.35
CA ILE A 319 17.01 -0.43 -13.06
C ILE A 319 16.02 -0.03 -11.98
N SER A 320 15.71 1.26 -11.84
CA SER A 320 14.73 1.76 -10.85
C SER A 320 13.33 1.18 -11.08
N LEU A 321 12.85 1.11 -12.32
CA LEU A 321 11.57 0.49 -12.65
C LEU A 321 11.53 -1.00 -12.32
N LEU A 322 12.58 -1.74 -12.69
CA LEU A 322 12.70 -3.17 -12.38
C LEU A 322 12.80 -3.41 -10.87
N ALA A 323 13.39 -2.48 -10.13
CA ALA A 323 13.52 -2.55 -8.69
C ALA A 323 12.18 -2.42 -7.94
N ASP A 324 11.19 -1.75 -8.52
CA ASP A 324 9.81 -1.68 -8.00
C ASP A 324 8.86 -2.63 -8.72
N SER A 325 9.38 -3.42 -9.65
CA SER A 325 8.55 -4.28 -10.47
C SER A 325 8.06 -5.49 -9.69
N ARG A 326 6.83 -5.93 -9.97
CA ARG A 326 6.26 -7.18 -9.44
C ARG A 326 5.85 -8.11 -10.58
N VAL A 327 5.92 -9.41 -10.35
CA VAL A 327 5.43 -10.41 -11.33
C VAL A 327 3.92 -10.33 -11.40
N ILE A 328 3.41 -10.08 -12.61
CA ILE A 328 1.98 -10.14 -12.91
C ILE A 328 1.63 -11.52 -13.49
N TYR A 329 2.49 -12.03 -14.38
CA TYR A 329 2.31 -13.30 -15.08
C TYR A 329 3.67 -13.81 -15.56
N GLY A 330 3.89 -15.13 -15.57
CA GLY A 330 5.10 -15.75 -16.10
C GLY A 330 5.94 -16.53 -15.07
N SER A 331 7.14 -16.95 -15.50
CA SER A 331 8.05 -17.76 -14.68
C SER A 331 8.66 -16.95 -13.52
N VAL A 332 8.36 -17.36 -12.29
CA VAL A 332 8.98 -16.81 -11.06
C VAL A 332 10.50 -16.97 -11.09
N GLU A 333 11.01 -18.07 -11.67
CA GLU A 333 12.44 -18.32 -11.77
C GLU A 333 13.14 -17.29 -12.67
N ILE A 334 12.53 -16.94 -13.80
CA ILE A 334 13.07 -15.92 -14.70
C ILE A 334 13.03 -14.54 -14.00
N TYR A 335 12.01 -14.25 -13.20
CA TYR A 335 11.90 -12.98 -12.49
C TYR A 335 12.96 -12.88 -11.40
N SER A 336 13.18 -13.96 -10.65
CA SER A 336 14.28 -14.05 -9.69
C SER A 336 15.64 -13.83 -10.35
N LYS A 337 15.86 -14.35 -11.58
CA LYS A 337 17.09 -14.07 -12.34
C LYS A 337 17.25 -12.59 -12.67
N VAL A 338 16.19 -11.92 -13.12
CA VAL A 338 16.21 -10.47 -13.40
C VAL A 338 16.46 -9.68 -12.11
N ARG A 339 15.80 -10.06 -11.01
CA ARG A 339 15.95 -9.41 -9.71
C ARG A 339 17.38 -9.52 -9.18
N ASN A 340 17.92 -10.74 -9.14
CA ASN A 340 19.29 -10.98 -8.71
C ASN A 340 20.29 -10.22 -9.59
N PHE A 341 19.99 -10.07 -10.88
CA PHE A 341 20.84 -9.35 -11.81
C PHE A 341 20.91 -7.85 -11.53
N ILE A 342 19.77 -7.17 -11.29
CA ILE A 342 19.77 -5.74 -10.94
C ILE A 342 20.41 -5.49 -9.57
N GLU A 343 20.21 -6.40 -8.61
CA GLU A 343 20.87 -6.34 -7.30
C GLU A 343 22.38 -6.51 -7.43
N ASP A 344 22.84 -7.46 -8.24
CA ASP A 344 24.27 -7.66 -8.50
C ASP A 344 24.91 -6.46 -9.20
N ILE A 345 24.22 -5.80 -10.14
CA ILE A 345 24.70 -4.55 -10.73
C ILE A 345 24.85 -3.48 -9.64
N ALA A 346 23.79 -3.26 -8.86
CA ALA A 346 23.78 -2.22 -7.83
C ALA A 346 24.85 -2.44 -6.74
N VAL A 347 25.22 -3.70 -6.47
CA VAL A 347 26.23 -4.04 -5.45
C VAL A 347 27.66 -4.07 -6.00
N LYS A 348 27.87 -4.58 -7.22
CA LYS A 348 29.22 -4.87 -7.75
C LYS A 348 29.76 -3.76 -8.65
N ASP A 349 28.88 -2.95 -9.23
CA ASP A 349 29.26 -1.86 -10.12
C ASP A 349 29.15 -0.52 -9.38
N ASN A 350 30.26 -0.11 -8.76
CA ASN A 350 30.32 1.14 -7.99
C ASN A 350 29.94 2.37 -8.84
N VAL A 351 30.21 2.35 -10.15
CA VAL A 351 29.89 3.47 -11.05
C VAL A 351 28.39 3.56 -11.26
N ILE A 352 27.72 2.45 -11.57
CA ILE A 352 26.27 2.44 -11.74
C ILE A 352 25.57 2.81 -10.43
N TYR A 353 26.05 2.30 -9.29
CA TYR A 353 25.50 2.67 -7.98
C TYR A 353 25.63 4.17 -7.71
N GLN A 354 26.81 4.75 -7.98
CA GLN A 354 27.04 6.18 -7.81
C GLN A 354 26.06 7.00 -8.67
N LEU A 355 25.93 6.66 -9.95
CA LEU A 355 25.03 7.37 -10.87
C LEU A 355 23.56 7.25 -10.45
N LEU A 356 23.15 6.10 -9.91
CA LEU A 356 21.79 5.89 -9.40
C LEU A 356 21.49 6.78 -8.18
N ILE A 357 22.43 6.90 -7.23
CA ILE A 357 22.29 7.81 -6.08
C ILE A 357 22.33 9.27 -6.55
N GLU A 358 23.19 9.63 -7.50
CA GLU A 358 23.24 10.97 -8.09
C GLU A 358 21.91 11.37 -8.73
N ASP A 359 21.22 10.45 -9.41
CA ASP A 359 19.88 10.69 -9.96
C ASP A 359 18.87 11.05 -8.86
N VAL A 360 18.93 10.40 -7.68
CA VAL A 360 18.10 10.78 -6.53
C VAL A 360 18.48 12.17 -6.00
N LEU A 361 19.78 12.47 -5.94
CA LEU A 361 20.29 13.74 -5.40
C LEU A 361 19.96 14.94 -6.30
N LYS A 362 19.61 14.76 -7.58
CA LYS A 362 19.09 15.84 -8.44
C LYS A 362 17.82 16.48 -7.87
N TYR A 363 17.00 15.68 -7.20
CA TYR A 363 15.74 16.12 -6.60
C TYR A 363 15.97 16.81 -5.26
N LYS A 364 15.92 18.15 -5.26
CA LYS A 364 16.18 18.99 -4.08
C LYS A 364 14.85 19.38 -3.40
N PRO A 365 14.72 19.21 -2.07
CA PRO A 365 13.57 19.75 -1.35
C PRO A 365 13.58 21.28 -1.44
N SER A 366 12.39 21.88 -1.45
CA SER A 366 12.20 23.34 -1.51
C SER A 366 12.55 24.05 -0.22
N LEU A 367 13.80 23.92 0.22
CA LEU A 367 14.37 24.59 1.39
C LEU A 367 15.70 25.24 1.06
N ASP A 368 15.92 26.44 1.60
CA ASP A 368 17.24 27.08 1.60
C ASP A 368 18.17 26.46 2.65
N VAL A 369 19.37 27.02 2.79
CA VAL A 369 20.36 26.56 3.79
C VAL A 369 19.89 26.78 5.23
N PHE A 370 18.99 27.74 5.48
CA PHE A 370 18.40 28.09 6.77
C PHE A 370 17.03 27.43 7.01
N ASP A 371 16.67 26.43 6.20
CA ASP A 371 15.41 25.70 6.25
C ASP A 371 14.17 26.60 6.07
N LYS A 372 14.27 27.68 5.29
CA LYS A 372 13.12 28.43 4.81
C LYS A 372 12.66 27.88 3.47
N ILE A 373 11.35 27.86 3.26
CA ILE A 373 10.78 27.47 1.98
C ILE A 373 11.10 28.55 0.95
N VAL A 374 11.63 28.14 -0.20
CA VAL A 374 12.17 29.06 -1.23
C VAL A 374 11.16 29.54 -2.27
N SER A 375 9.98 28.90 -2.33
CA SER A 375 8.95 29.16 -3.34
C SER A 375 7.55 29.02 -2.74
N ASN A 376 6.60 29.81 -3.21
CA ASN A 376 5.18 29.66 -2.85
C ASN A 376 4.51 28.45 -3.52
N GLU A 377 5.18 27.85 -4.50
CA GLU A 377 4.77 26.60 -5.14
C GLU A 377 5.85 25.54 -4.96
N ILE A 378 5.44 24.34 -4.56
CA ILE A 378 6.31 23.19 -4.36
C ILE A 378 5.80 22.02 -5.17
N ASP A 379 6.66 21.42 -5.98
CA ASP A 379 6.34 20.15 -6.62
C ASP A 379 6.46 19.00 -5.61
N ILE A 380 5.33 18.48 -5.16
CA ILE A 380 5.28 17.47 -4.08
C ILE A 380 5.84 16.12 -4.53
N LYS A 381 5.81 15.83 -5.84
CA LYS A 381 6.41 14.62 -6.39
C LYS A 381 7.92 14.74 -6.42
N TYR A 382 8.42 15.77 -7.09
CA TYR A 382 9.85 15.93 -7.37
C TYR A 382 10.64 16.47 -6.17
N GLN A 383 10.04 17.32 -5.34
CA GLN A 383 10.71 17.96 -4.20
C GLN A 383 10.32 17.30 -2.86
N GLY A 384 9.41 16.32 -2.91
CA GLY A 384 8.89 15.59 -1.75
C GLY A 384 9.07 14.07 -1.85
N LEU A 385 8.29 13.41 -2.71
CA LEU A 385 8.17 11.95 -2.75
C LEU A 385 9.41 11.26 -3.31
N LEU A 386 9.86 11.63 -4.51
CA LEU A 386 10.94 10.97 -5.24
C LEU A 386 12.26 10.92 -4.46
N PRO A 387 12.71 12.00 -3.78
CA PRO A 387 13.89 11.94 -2.91
C PRO A 387 13.83 10.83 -1.85
N ILE A 388 12.62 10.53 -1.32
CA ILE A 388 12.44 9.49 -0.31
C ILE A 388 12.34 8.12 -1.00
N SER A 389 11.39 7.94 -1.93
CA SER A 389 11.10 6.63 -2.52
C SER A 389 12.31 6.06 -3.25
N LEU A 390 12.95 6.86 -4.13
CA LEU A 390 14.13 6.42 -4.87
C LEU A 390 15.34 6.24 -3.96
N GLY A 391 15.54 7.14 -2.99
CA GLY A 391 16.65 7.02 -2.05
C GLY A 391 16.56 5.74 -1.22
N VAL A 392 15.37 5.42 -0.71
CA VAL A 392 15.10 4.17 0.02
C VAL A 392 15.23 2.96 -0.91
N GLN A 393 14.74 3.04 -2.14
CA GLN A 393 14.90 1.97 -3.15
C GLN A 393 16.38 1.66 -3.40
N MET A 394 17.24 2.67 -3.57
CA MET A 394 18.67 2.47 -3.83
C MET A 394 19.40 1.85 -2.64
N LEU A 395 19.06 2.26 -1.42
CA LEU A 395 19.56 1.60 -0.21
C LEU A 395 19.06 0.16 -0.14
N ALA A 396 17.79 -0.09 -0.45
CA ALA A 396 17.22 -1.44 -0.43
C ALA A 396 17.89 -2.37 -1.45
N LEU A 397 18.13 -1.90 -2.67
CA LEU A 397 18.81 -2.66 -3.73
C LEU A 397 20.22 -3.10 -3.32
N THR A 398 21.01 -2.19 -2.75
CA THR A 398 22.38 -2.51 -2.30
C THR A 398 22.44 -3.49 -1.13
N HIS A 399 21.36 -3.59 -0.37
CA HIS A 399 21.25 -4.50 0.77
C HIS A 399 20.42 -5.75 0.45
N LYS A 400 20.10 -5.99 -0.83
CA LYS A 400 19.33 -7.15 -1.31
C LYS A 400 17.96 -7.31 -0.63
N ILE A 401 17.31 -6.17 -0.36
CA ILE A 401 15.96 -6.12 0.18
C ILE A 401 14.97 -6.31 -0.99
N SER A 402 14.17 -7.37 -0.92
CA SER A 402 13.27 -7.78 -2.00
C SER A 402 11.91 -7.07 -1.99
N GLN A 403 11.56 -6.41 -0.88
CA GLN A 403 10.31 -5.66 -0.75
C GLN A 403 10.28 -4.49 -1.75
N THR A 404 9.12 -4.23 -2.36
CA THR A 404 8.94 -3.09 -3.28
C THR A 404 8.32 -1.87 -2.61
N ASN A 405 7.61 -2.06 -1.50
CA ASN A 405 7.01 -0.97 -0.74
C ASN A 405 8.08 -0.16 0.03
N THR A 406 8.01 1.17 -0.06
CA THR A 406 8.97 2.08 0.59
C THR A 406 8.99 1.95 2.12
N ILE A 407 7.84 1.77 2.78
CA ILE A 407 7.76 1.63 4.24
C ILE A 407 8.35 0.29 4.67
N ASP A 408 8.03 -0.80 3.97
CA ASP A 408 8.62 -2.11 4.27
C ASP A 408 10.15 -2.10 4.09
N ARG A 409 10.65 -1.40 3.06
CA ARG A 409 12.10 -1.21 2.87
C ARG A 409 12.73 -0.45 4.02
N LEU A 410 12.10 0.62 4.47
CA LEU A 410 12.54 1.40 5.63
C LEU A 410 12.66 0.53 6.89
N GLU A 411 11.68 -0.33 7.17
CA GLU A 411 11.75 -1.27 8.30
C GLU A 411 12.90 -2.28 8.16
N ASN A 412 13.11 -2.82 6.95
CA ASN A 412 14.19 -3.78 6.71
C ASN A 412 15.58 -3.13 6.78
N LEU A 413 15.72 -1.89 6.30
CA LEU A 413 16.96 -1.12 6.41
C LEU A 413 17.31 -0.80 7.87
N GLU A 414 16.31 -0.50 8.71
CA GLU A 414 16.50 -0.35 10.16
C GLU A 414 16.95 -1.67 10.80
N LYS A 415 16.29 -2.79 10.48
CA LYS A 415 16.64 -4.12 11.01
C LYS A 415 18.08 -4.53 10.68
N LEU A 416 18.58 -4.12 9.51
CA LEU A 416 19.97 -4.35 9.09
C LEU A 416 20.96 -3.31 9.65
N GLY A 417 20.50 -2.30 10.39
CA GLY A 417 21.34 -1.24 10.96
C GLY A 417 21.85 -0.23 9.95
N VAL A 418 21.29 -0.19 8.74
CA VAL A 418 21.69 0.75 7.67
C VAL A 418 21.25 2.17 8.02
N ILE A 419 20.05 2.30 8.60
CA ILE A 419 19.49 3.57 9.09
C ILE A 419 19.10 3.44 10.56
N SER A 420 19.09 4.55 11.30
CA SER A 420 18.63 4.58 12.68
C SER A 420 17.10 4.53 12.78
N SER A 421 16.58 4.08 13.93
CA SER A 421 15.13 4.11 14.21
C SER A 421 14.55 5.52 14.08
N ASP A 422 15.28 6.54 14.54
CA ASP A 422 14.87 7.94 14.41
C ASP A 422 14.75 8.37 12.95
N LEU A 423 15.74 8.04 12.12
CA LEU A 423 15.71 8.37 10.70
C LEU A 423 14.57 7.62 9.98
N ARG A 424 14.35 6.35 10.33
CA ARG A 424 13.26 5.54 9.79
C ARG A 424 11.90 6.16 10.12
N ASN A 425 11.65 6.44 11.39
CA ASN A 425 10.39 7.01 11.86
C ASN A 425 10.11 8.37 11.22
N ASP A 426 11.12 9.23 11.14
CA ASP A 426 10.99 10.55 10.53
C ASP A 426 10.71 10.43 9.02
N LEU A 427 11.39 9.52 8.31
CA LEU A 427 11.16 9.26 6.89
C LEU A 427 9.78 8.70 6.61
N GLU A 428 9.31 7.76 7.44
CA GLU A 428 7.96 7.20 7.33
C GLU A 428 6.90 8.31 7.49
N ILE A 429 7.03 9.15 8.51
CA ILE A 429 6.12 10.28 8.75
C ILE A 429 6.16 11.28 7.58
N ALA A 430 7.36 11.66 7.13
CA ALA A 430 7.53 12.59 6.02
C ALA A 430 6.95 12.01 4.73
N TYR A 431 7.27 10.76 4.40
CA TYR A 431 6.76 10.07 3.21
C TYR A 431 5.24 10.02 3.22
N THR A 432 4.63 9.58 4.33
CA THR A 432 3.19 9.53 4.51
C THR A 432 2.55 10.92 4.36
N TYR A 433 3.13 11.95 4.94
CA TYR A 433 2.56 13.31 4.89
C TYR A 433 2.66 13.95 3.50
N ILE A 434 3.80 13.78 2.82
CA ILE A 434 3.97 14.24 1.44
C ILE A 434 3.01 13.48 0.51
N HIS A 435 2.85 12.17 0.72
CA HIS A 435 1.88 11.37 -0.03
C HIS A 435 0.44 11.86 0.20
N TYR A 436 0.11 12.20 1.45
CA TYR A 436 -1.16 12.87 1.78
C TYR A 436 -1.36 14.17 0.98
N LEU A 437 -0.35 15.04 0.91
CA LEU A 437 -0.45 16.29 0.15
C LEU A 437 -0.66 16.04 -1.34
N LYS A 438 0.02 15.05 -1.92
CA LYS A 438 -0.19 14.65 -3.32
C LYS A 438 -1.65 14.25 -3.56
N ILE A 439 -2.22 13.43 -2.67
CA ILE A 439 -3.60 12.99 -2.80
C ILE A 439 -4.57 14.15 -2.61
N LYS A 440 -4.27 15.06 -1.69
CA LYS A 440 -5.07 16.28 -1.48
C LYS A 440 -5.13 17.12 -2.76
N ILE A 441 -3.99 17.30 -3.44
CA ILE A 441 -3.93 18.04 -4.73
C ILE A 441 -4.74 17.31 -5.80
N GLU A 442 -4.61 15.98 -5.89
CA GLU A 442 -5.33 15.15 -6.86
C GLU A 442 -6.85 15.19 -6.64
N ALA A 443 -7.30 15.17 -5.38
CA ALA A 443 -8.71 15.19 -5.01
C ALA A 443 -9.39 16.55 -5.25
N LEU A 444 -8.61 17.64 -5.28
CA LEU A 444 -9.13 19.00 -5.51
C LEU A 444 -9.36 19.31 -7.00
N LYS A 445 -9.11 18.36 -7.90
CA LYS A 445 -9.18 18.56 -9.36
C LYS A 445 -10.39 17.91 -10.02
N SER A 446 -10.82 18.52 -11.13
CA SER A 446 -11.85 17.97 -12.02
C SER A 446 -11.30 16.78 -12.82
N LYS A 447 -12.19 15.85 -13.21
CA LYS A 447 -11.82 14.58 -13.87
C LYS A 447 -11.04 14.71 -15.20
N ASP A 448 -10.98 15.90 -15.80
CA ASP A 448 -10.43 16.14 -17.14
C ASP A 448 -9.08 16.89 -17.17
N GLU A 449 -8.53 17.31 -16.03
CA GLU A 449 -7.25 18.03 -15.98
C GLU A 449 -6.04 17.11 -15.85
N GLU A 450 -4.94 17.48 -16.54
CA GLU A 450 -3.64 16.85 -16.32
C GLU A 450 -3.21 16.98 -14.86
N VAL A 451 -2.55 15.94 -14.36
CA VAL A 451 -2.16 15.87 -12.97
C VAL A 451 -0.97 16.81 -12.74
N ASP A 452 -1.27 18.04 -12.36
CA ASP A 452 -0.29 18.92 -11.73
C ASP A 452 0.15 18.36 -10.36
N THR A 453 1.46 18.27 -10.17
CA THR A 453 2.13 17.85 -8.92
C THR A 453 2.50 19.03 -8.03
N LYS A 454 2.22 20.26 -8.49
CA LYS A 454 2.50 21.49 -7.76
C LYS A 454 1.46 21.78 -6.69
N LEU A 455 1.96 22.10 -5.50
CA LEU A 455 1.22 22.56 -4.35
C LEU A 455 1.48 24.06 -4.14
N SER A 456 0.44 24.87 -4.20
CA SER A 456 0.48 26.23 -3.66
C SER A 456 0.39 26.21 -2.14
N LEU A 457 1.30 26.92 -1.46
CA LEU A 457 1.31 27.03 0.00
C LEU A 457 0.08 27.75 0.55
N ASP A 458 -0.58 28.60 -0.25
CA ASP A 458 -1.79 29.32 0.14
C ASP A 458 -2.98 28.38 0.39
N MET A 459 -2.90 27.14 -0.10
CA MET A 459 -3.90 26.09 0.12
C MET A 459 -3.70 25.32 1.45
N LEU A 460 -2.66 25.66 2.21
CA LEU A 460 -2.30 24.97 3.45
C LEU A 460 -2.65 25.83 4.67
N SER A 461 -3.21 25.19 5.69
CA SER A 461 -3.26 25.78 7.02
C SER A 461 -1.84 25.99 7.59
N GLU A 462 -1.69 26.88 8.57
CA GLU A 462 -0.39 27.11 9.26
C GLU A 462 0.23 25.81 9.80
N LEU A 463 -0.62 24.91 10.25
CA LEU A 463 -0.21 23.59 10.74
C LEU A 463 0.32 22.70 9.61
N GLU A 464 -0.40 22.63 8.50
CA GLU A 464 0.01 21.84 7.34
C GLU A 464 1.32 22.39 6.75
N LEU A 465 1.45 23.71 6.67
CA LEU A 465 2.68 24.37 6.27
C LEU A 465 3.85 23.97 7.19
N LYS A 466 3.61 23.89 8.51
CA LYS A 466 4.61 23.42 9.47
C LYS A 466 4.99 21.96 9.21
N TYR A 467 4.02 21.06 9.01
CA TYR A 467 4.30 19.65 8.72
C TYR A 467 5.03 19.45 7.39
N LEU A 468 4.68 20.22 6.37
CA LEU A 468 5.38 20.21 5.08
C LEU A 468 6.83 20.64 5.28
N LYS A 469 7.06 21.74 6.00
CA LYS A 469 8.40 22.23 6.31
C LYS A 469 9.22 21.20 7.07
N ASP A 470 8.65 20.55 8.09
CA ASP A 470 9.33 19.52 8.86
C ASP A 470 9.63 18.28 8.01
N SER A 471 8.71 17.88 7.13
CA SER A 471 8.93 16.78 6.16
C SER A 471 10.06 17.09 5.18
N LEU A 472 10.11 18.32 4.65
CA LEU A 472 11.20 18.77 3.75
C LEU A 472 12.55 18.80 4.48
N ARG A 473 12.59 19.11 5.78
CA ARG A 473 13.83 19.02 6.58
C ARG A 473 14.31 17.57 6.73
N VAL A 474 13.39 16.64 6.94
CA VAL A 474 13.70 15.21 6.96
C VAL A 474 14.29 14.77 5.62
N ILE A 475 13.69 15.19 4.51
CA ILE A 475 14.20 14.91 3.16
C ILE A 475 15.61 15.50 2.98
N LYS A 476 15.83 16.75 3.41
CA LYS A 476 17.15 17.40 3.35
C LYS A 476 18.19 16.63 4.18
N ARG A 477 17.83 16.14 5.37
CA ARG A 477 18.69 15.29 6.21
C ARG A 477 18.98 13.94 5.57
N PHE A 478 17.98 13.32 4.95
CA PHE A 478 18.15 12.05 4.26
C PHE A 478 19.03 12.15 3.02
N ARG A 479 18.90 13.22 2.23
CA ARG A 479 19.83 13.50 1.12
C ARG A 479 21.28 13.60 1.60
N LYS A 480 21.54 14.31 2.71
CA LYS A 480 22.88 14.36 3.32
C LYS A 480 23.37 12.98 3.76
N PHE A 481 22.48 12.14 4.27
CA PHE A 481 22.82 10.76 4.61
C PHE A 481 23.21 9.96 3.35
N LEU A 482 22.48 10.08 2.25
CA LEU A 482 22.82 9.43 0.98
C LEU A 482 24.17 9.93 0.42
N GLU A 483 24.45 11.23 0.49
CA GLU A 483 25.75 11.81 0.11
C GLU A 483 26.90 11.20 0.93
N GLN A 484 26.69 10.96 2.24
CA GLN A 484 27.68 10.30 3.10
C GLN A 484 27.84 8.81 2.80
N GLN A 485 26.81 8.12 2.31
CA GLN A 485 26.98 6.74 1.84
C GLN A 485 27.78 6.71 0.55
N LEU A 486 27.53 7.63 -0.39
CA LEU A 486 28.26 7.76 -1.64
C LEU A 486 29.75 8.00 -1.43
N SER A 487 30.12 8.84 -0.46
CA SER A 487 31.53 9.14 -0.17
C SER A 487 32.35 7.93 0.29
N LYS A 488 31.71 6.88 0.84
CA LYS A 488 32.40 5.63 1.20
C LYS A 488 32.84 4.82 -0.02
N TYR A 489 32.18 5.00 -1.17
CA TYR A 489 32.51 4.32 -2.42
C TYR A 489 33.55 5.07 -3.27
N LEU A 490 33.84 6.34 -2.94
CA LEU A 490 34.84 7.18 -3.61
C LEU A 490 36.28 7.00 -3.05
N VAL A 491 36.45 6.18 -2.00
CA VAL A 491 37.74 5.97 -1.29
C VAL A 491 38.39 4.61 -1.64
N LEU A 492 37.83 3.87 -2.60
CA LEU A 492 38.40 2.66 -3.20
C LEU A 492 38.71 2.92 -4.66
#